data_AF-X0TRX7-F1
#
_entry.id   AF-X0TRX7-F1
#
_cell.length_a   1.000
_cell.length_b   1.000
_cell.length_c   1.000
_cell.angle_alpha   90.00
_cell.angle_beta   90.00
_cell.angle_gamma   90.00
#
_symmetry.space_group_name_H-M   'P 1'
#
loop_
_entity.id
_entity.type
_entity.pdbx_description
1 polymer ?
#
loop_
_entity_poly.entity_id
_entity_poly.type
_entity_poly.pdbx_seq_one_letter_code
_entity_poly.pdbx_strand_id
1 'polypeptide(L)' 'MPRELLLQLEAIDKKFPGVHALDHVDFELYKGETHVLLGENG' A
#
# COMPACT_ATOMS: atom_id res chain seq x y z
N MET A 1 -0.25 -23.90 8.03
CA MET A 1 -1.42 -23.04 7.74
C MET A 1 -1.02 -22.11 6.61
N PRO A 2 -1.80 -22.01 5.52
CA PRO A 2 -1.53 -20.98 4.50
C PRO A 2 -1.63 -19.59 5.13
N ARG A 3 -0.81 -18.63 4.67
CA ARG A 3 -0.90 -17.23 5.10
C ARG A 3 -2.27 -16.68 4.68
N GLU A 4 -3.02 -16.14 5.63
CA GLU A 4 -4.35 -15.55 5.38
C GLU A 4 -4.17 -14.09 4.95
N LEU A 5 -4.47 -13.79 3.69
CA LEU A 5 -4.45 -12.44 3.14
C LEU A 5 -5.64 -11.65 3.69
N LEU A 6 -5.38 -10.53 4.35
CA LEU A 6 -6.40 -9.68 4.96
C LEU A 6 -6.74 -8.46 4.10
N LEU A 7 -5.74 -7.89 3.41
CA LEU A 7 -5.90 -6.75 2.51
C LEU A 7 -4.98 -6.95 1.30
N GLN A 8 -5.52 -6.66 0.13
CA GLN A 8 -4.79 -6.57 -1.12
C GLN A 8 -5.11 -5.22 -1.77
N LEU A 9 -4.07 -4.50 -2.16
CA LEU A 9 -4.12 -3.28 -2.94
C LEU A 9 -3.32 -3.55 -4.22
N GLU A 10 -3.97 -3.40 -5.36
CA GLU A 10 -3.36 -3.63 -6.68
C GLU A 10 -3.38 -2.33 -7.46
N ALA A 11 -2.23 -1.96 -8.02
CA ALA A 11 -2.03 -0.82 -8.90
C ALA A 11 -2.71 0.47 -8.42
N ILE A 12 -2.59 0.77 -7.12
CA ILE A 12 -3.21 1.97 -6.55
C ILE A 12 -2.56 3.22 -7.15
N ASP A 13 -3.39 4.00 -7.84
CA ASP A 13 -3.01 5.27 -8.44
C ASP A 13 -3.82 6.41 -7.79
N LYS A 14 -3.12 7.43 -7.28
CA LYS A 14 -3.76 8.58 -6.65
C LYS A 14 -3.11 9.88 -7.09
N LYS A 15 -3.90 10.74 -7.73
CA LYS A 15 -3.51 12.07 -8.18
C LYS A 15 -4.29 13.16 -7.44
N PHE A 16 -3.59 14.24 -7.12
CA PHE A 16 -4.12 15.53 -6.67
C PHE A 16 -3.63 16.61 -7.65
N PRO A 17 -4.20 17.84 -7.65
CA PRO A 17 -3.70 18.90 -8.51
C PRO A 17 -2.20 19.15 -8.31
N GLY A 18 -1.41 18.90 -9.36
CA GLY A 18 0.04 19.08 -9.34
C GLY A 18 0.87 17.98 -8.65
N VAL A 19 0.25 16.92 -8.12
CA VAL A 19 0.94 15.84 -7.40
C VAL A 19 0.38 14.48 -7.79
N HIS A 20 1.25 13.54 -8.17
CA HIS A 20 0.92 12.12 -8.30
C HIS A 20 1.39 11.41 -7.04
N ALA A 21 0.49 11.28 -6.07
CA ALA A 21 0.82 10.85 -4.70
C ALA A 21 1.07 9.34 -4.58
N LEU A 22 0.36 8.53 -5.37
CA LEU A 22 0.59 7.09 -5.47
C LEU A 22 0.62 6.72 -6.95
N ASP A 23 1.68 6.08 -7.42
CA ASP A 23 1.88 5.67 -8.81
C ASP A 23 1.95 4.14 -8.88
N HIS A 24 0.85 3.50 -9.28
CA HIS A 24 0.70 2.05 -9.44
C HIS A 24 1.28 1.23 -8.27
N VAL A 25 0.89 1.56 -7.05
CA VAL A 25 1.42 0.92 -5.83
C VAL A 25 0.66 -0.38 -5.54
N ASP A 26 1.42 -1.46 -5.36
CA ASP A 26 0.92 -2.75 -4.86
C ASP A 26 1.25 -2.94 -3.38
N PHE A 27 0.30 -3.48 -2.61
CA PHE A 27 0.50 -3.79 -1.19
C PHE A 27 -0.37 -4.96 -0.71
N GLU A 28 0.20 -5.81 0.13
CA GLU A 28 -0.47 -6.95 0.74
C GLU A 28 -0.26 -6.95 2.26
N LEU A 29 -1.32 -7.22 3.01
CA LEU A 29 -1.26 -7.41 4.46
C LEU A 29 -1.78 -8.81 4.79
N TYR A 30 -0.93 -9.61 5.44
CA TYR A 30 -1.32 -10.92 5.93
C TYR A 30 -1.59 -10.91 7.43
N LYS A 31 -2.41 -11.87 7.88
CA LYS A 31 -2.76 -12.02 9.29
C LYS A 31 -1.54 -12.23 10.18
N GLY A 32 -1.46 -11.43 11.25
CA GLY A 32 -0.38 -11.46 12.23
C GLY A 32 0.80 -10.55 11.90
N GLU A 33 0.77 -9.85 10.76
CA GLU A 33 1.81 -8.89 10.39
C GLU A 33 1.53 -7.50 10.95
N THR A 34 2.60 -6.75 11.23
CA THR A 34 2.56 -5.31 11.50
C THR A 34 3.49 -4.64 10.51
N HIS A 35 2.95 -3.67 9.76
CA HIS A 35 3.68 -2.95 8.72
C HIS A 35 3.85 -1.49 9.14
N VAL A 36 4.96 -0.89 8.74
CA VAL A 36 5.24 0.54 8.95
C VAL A 36 5.35 1.19 7.59
N LEU A 37 4.63 2.30 7.40
CA LEU A 37 4.83 3.18 6.26
C LEU A 37 5.91 4.20 6.64
N LEU A 38 7.01 4.19 5.89
CA LEU A 38 8.15 5.07 6.08
C LEU A 38 8.44 5.77 4.75
N GLY A 39 8.71 7.06 4.82
CA GLY A 39 9.08 7.88 3.67
C GLY A 39 9.50 9.27 4.14
N GLU A 40 9.96 10.07 3.19
CA GLU A 40 10.12 11.51 3.40
C GLU A 40 8.74 12.17 3.56
N ASN A 41 8.71 13.45 3.93
CA ASN A 41 7.46 14.19 4.01
C ASN A 41 6.94 14.48 2.61
N GLY A 42 5.71 14.04 2.33
CA GLY A 42 5.10 14.13 1.01
C GLY A 42 5.40 12.92 0.15
#